data_AF-A0A2G9Z4I9-F1
#
_entry.id   AF-A0A2G9Z4I9-F1
#
_cell.length_a   1.000
_cell.length_b   1.000
_cell.length_c   1.000
_cell.angle_alpha   90.00
_cell.angle_beta   90.00
_cell.angle_gamma   90.00
#
_symmetry.space_group_name_H-M   'P 1'
#
loop_
_entity.id
_entity.type
_entity.pdbx_description
1 polymer ?
#
loop_
_entity_poly.entity_id
_entity_poly.type
_entity_poly.pdbx_seq_one_letter_code
_entity_poly.pdbx_strand_id
1 'polypeptide(L)'
;MKNNNSNFSWTVILIIVSAIVVLGFLSVSIYREFSKKKQVENDIDSLKEQAEKIKQENMSLEERIAYLGSQDYQKIQAKDKLDLQEPKENVVIIAQDSTFLAQEKKETERLNSQKVESSGEKKENYLKWWEYFIN
;
A
#
# COMPACT_ATOMS: atom_id res chain seq x y z
N MET A 1 -79.23 -12.88 -39.31
CA MET A 1 -77.99 -12.13 -39.65
C MET A 1 -76.83 -12.78 -38.91
N LYS A 2 -76.00 -13.57 -39.60
CA LYS A 2 -74.90 -14.32 -38.97
C LYS A 2 -73.65 -13.46 -39.03
N ASN A 3 -73.25 -12.92 -37.88
CA ASN A 3 -72.09 -12.07 -37.73
C ASN A 3 -70.82 -12.91 -37.97
N ASN A 4 -70.07 -12.55 -39.01
CA ASN A 4 -68.88 -13.20 -39.53
C ASN A 4 -67.63 -12.38 -39.17
N ASN A 5 -67.47 -12.12 -37.87
CA ASN A 5 -66.40 -11.30 -37.29
C ASN A 5 -65.41 -12.11 -36.45
N SER A 6 -65.54 -13.45 -36.38
CA SER A 6 -64.59 -14.32 -35.68
C SER A 6 -63.22 -14.41 -36.37
N ASN A 7 -63.20 -14.38 -37.71
CA ASN A 7 -61.96 -14.49 -38.49
C ASN A 7 -61.09 -13.23 -38.33
N PHE A 8 -61.73 -12.06 -38.19
CA PHE A 8 -61.03 -10.79 -37.99
C PHE A 8 -60.27 -10.78 -36.66
N SER A 9 -60.90 -11.21 -35.56
CA SER A 9 -60.22 -11.31 -34.25
C SER A 9 -59.04 -12.28 -34.25
N TRP A 10 -59.16 -13.44 -34.92
CA TRP A 10 -58.07 -14.41 -35.00
C TRP A 10 -56.88 -13.90 -35.83
N THR A 11 -57.12 -13.21 -36.93
CA THR A 11 -56.04 -12.61 -37.73
C THR A 11 -55.27 -11.55 -36.95
N VAL A 12 -55.97 -10.72 -36.16
CA VAL A 12 -55.32 -9.71 -35.30
C VAL A 12 -54.48 -10.37 -34.20
N ILE A 13 -54.99 -11.44 -33.57
CA ILE A 13 -54.22 -12.20 -32.57
C ILE A 13 -52.96 -12.80 -33.18
N LEU A 14 -53.05 -13.40 -34.37
CA LEU A 14 -51.89 -13.97 -35.06
C LEU A 14 -50.84 -12.91 -35.42
N ILE A 15 -51.25 -11.72 -35.84
CA ILE A 15 -50.34 -10.59 -36.11
C ILE A 15 -49.63 -10.14 -34.84
N ILE A 16 -50.35 -10.01 -33.72
CA ILE A 16 -49.77 -9.63 -32.43
C ILE A 16 -48.75 -10.68 -31.95
N VAL A 17 -49.09 -11.97 -32.04
CA VAL A 17 -48.17 -13.05 -31.67
C VAL A 17 -46.93 -13.04 -32.56
N SER A 18 -47.10 -12.87 -33.87
CA SER A 18 -45.98 -12.75 -34.81
C SER A 18 -45.08 -11.55 -34.46
N ALA A 19 -45.65 -10.40 -34.14
CA ALA A 19 -44.91 -9.21 -33.73
C ALA A 19 -44.12 -9.47 -32.44
N ILE A 20 -44.70 -10.15 -31.44
CA ILE A 20 -44.02 -10.51 -30.19
C ILE A 20 -42.85 -11.46 -30.48
N VAL A 21 -43.02 -12.45 -31.36
CA VAL A 21 -41.95 -13.39 -31.73
C VAL A 21 -40.79 -12.66 -32.41
N VAL A 22 -41.08 -11.75 -33.34
CA VAL A 22 -40.06 -10.93 -34.01
C VAL A 22 -39.34 -10.03 -33.02
N LEU A 23 -40.06 -9.37 -32.12
CA LEU A 23 -39.48 -8.53 -31.06
C LEU A 23 -38.61 -9.34 -30.10
N GLY A 24 -39.04 -10.55 -29.73
CA GLY A 24 -38.27 -11.46 -28.89
C GLY A 24 -36.95 -11.85 -29.57
N PHE A 25 -37.00 -12.21 -30.85
CA PHE A 25 -35.81 -12.57 -31.63
C PHE A 25 -34.82 -11.40 -31.76
N LEU A 26 -35.31 -10.20 -32.05
CA LEU A 26 -34.49 -8.99 -32.11
C LEU A 26 -33.85 -8.67 -30.75
N SER A 27 -34.61 -8.83 -29.66
CA SER A 27 -34.13 -8.57 -28.30
C SER A 27 -32.96 -9.49 -27.93
N VAL A 28 -33.04 -10.78 -28.27
CA VAL A 28 -31.94 -11.75 -28.02
C VAL A 28 -30.70 -11.39 -28.82
N SER A 29 -30.85 -10.96 -30.08
CA SER A 29 -29.74 -10.54 -30.92
C SER A 29 -29.00 -9.32 -30.34
N ILE A 30 -29.76 -8.31 -29.93
CA ILE A 30 -29.24 -7.09 -29.32
C ILE A 30 -28.55 -7.39 -27.99
N TYR A 31 -29.16 -8.22 -27.14
CA TYR A 31 -28.61 -8.57 -25.83
C TYR A 31 -27.25 -9.28 -25.95
N ARG A 32 -27.12 -10.20 -26.91
CA ARG A 32 -25.87 -10.91 -27.18
C ARG A 32 -24.76 -9.97 -27.64
N GLU A 33 -25.09 -9.00 -28.49
CA GLU A 33 -24.12 -8.03 -29.00
C GLU A 33 -23.68 -7.04 -27.92
N PHE A 34 -24.62 -6.58 -27.10
CA PHE A 34 -24.31 -5.69 -25.97
C PHE A 34 -23.40 -6.36 -24.93
N SER A 35 -23.63 -7.65 -24.66
CA SER A 35 -22.80 -8.43 -23.74
C SER A 35 -21.36 -8.58 -24.25
N LYS A 36 -21.18 -8.85 -25.55
CA LYS A 36 -19.85 -8.91 -26.17
C LYS A 36 -19.14 -7.56 -26.13
N LYS A 37 -19.85 -6.48 -26.47
CA LYS A 37 -19.29 -5.13 -26.45
C LYS A 37 -18.79 -4.77 -25.05
N LYS A 38 -19.57 -5.07 -24.01
CA LYS A 38 -19.18 -4.82 -22.62
C LYS A 38 -17.97 -5.64 -22.20
N GLN A 39 -17.87 -6.89 -22.63
CA GLN A 39 -16.69 -7.72 -22.36
C GLN A 39 -15.43 -7.11 -23.01
N VAL A 40 -15.51 -6.74 -24.28
CA VAL A 40 -14.39 -6.12 -25.01
C VAL A 40 -13.98 -4.79 -24.37
N GLU A 41 -14.92 -3.97 -23.94
CA GLU A 41 -14.64 -2.70 -23.25
C GLU A 41 -13.92 -2.92 -21.91
N ASN A 42 -14.39 -3.88 -21.11
CA ASN A 42 -13.70 -4.27 -19.87
C ASN A 42 -12.28 -4.79 -20.13
N ASP A 43 -12.09 -5.60 -21.18
CA ASP A 43 -10.78 -6.13 -21.55
C ASP A 43 -9.84 -5.00 -21.98
N ILE A 44 -10.33 -4.02 -22.74
CA ILE A 44 -9.57 -2.82 -23.12
C ILE A 44 -9.15 -2.03 -21.89
N ASP A 45 -10.07 -1.80 -20.95
CA ASP A 45 -9.76 -1.02 -19.75
C ASP A 45 -8.77 -1.75 -18.83
N SER A 46 -8.91 -3.07 -18.68
CA SER A 46 -7.94 -3.90 -17.96
C SER A 46 -6.56 -3.86 -18.61
N LEU A 47 -6.48 -3.92 -19.95
CA LEU A 47 -5.21 -3.84 -20.67
C LEU A 47 -4.56 -2.46 -20.53
N LYS A 48 -5.34 -1.38 -20.53
CA LYS A 48 -4.84 -0.02 -20.27
C LYS A 48 -4.28 0.12 -18.87
N GLU A 49 -4.99 -0.38 -17.86
CA GLU A 49 -4.54 -0.36 -16.47
C GLU A 49 -3.22 -1.12 -16.30
N GLN A 50 -3.12 -2.31 -16.91
CA GLN A 50 -1.87 -3.09 -16.92
C GLN A 50 -0.72 -2.33 -17.60
N ALA A 51 -0.97 -1.68 -18.73
CA ALA A 51 0.04 -0.89 -19.43
C ALA A 51 0.52 0.31 -18.59
N GLU A 52 -0.40 0.99 -17.90
CA GLU A 52 -0.06 2.10 -17.02
C GLU A 52 0.77 1.63 -15.82
N LYS A 53 0.41 0.51 -15.21
CA LYS A 53 1.17 -0.12 -14.13
C LYS A 53 2.60 -0.47 -14.56
N ILE A 54 2.75 -1.14 -15.71
CA ILE A 54 4.07 -1.50 -16.26
C ILE A 54 4.91 -0.24 -16.53
N LYS A 55 4.28 0.83 -17.04
CA LYS A 55 4.98 2.10 -17.27
C LYS A 55 5.48 2.71 -15.95
N GLN A 56 4.67 2.71 -14.90
CA GLN A 56 5.07 3.19 -13.58
C GLN A 56 6.20 2.34 -12.98
N GLU A 57 6.11 1.02 -13.10
CA GLU A 57 7.16 0.10 -12.66
C GLU A 57 8.47 0.35 -13.40
N ASN A 58 8.44 0.51 -14.72
CA ASN A 58 9.63 0.83 -15.50
C ASN A 58 10.27 2.16 -15.07
N MET A 59 9.48 3.21 -14.85
CA MET A 59 10.03 4.49 -14.36
C MET A 59 10.69 4.33 -12.98
N SER A 60 10.07 3.57 -12.07
CA SER A 60 10.66 3.28 -10.76
C SER A 60 11.96 2.48 -10.86
N LEU A 61 12.01 1.51 -11.78
CA LEU A 61 13.21 0.72 -12.02
C LEU A 61 14.34 1.58 -12.61
N GLU A 62 14.03 2.46 -13.57
CA GLU A 62 15.00 3.39 -14.15
C GLU A 62 15.58 4.33 -13.08
N GLU A 63 14.75 4.88 -12.20
CA GLU A 63 15.20 5.72 -11.08
C GLU A 63 16.14 4.97 -10.14
N ARG A 64 15.80 3.72 -9.80
CA ARG A 64 16.66 2.87 -8.96
C ARG A 64 18.00 2.57 -9.63
N ILE A 65 17.98 2.24 -10.92
CA ILE A 65 19.21 1.99 -11.69
C ILE A 65 20.08 3.26 -11.71
N ALA A 66 19.47 4.42 -11.95
CA ALA A 66 20.18 5.70 -11.93
C ALA A 66 20.80 5.99 -10.56
N TYR A 67 20.07 5.75 -9.46
CA TYR A 67 20.59 5.90 -8.11
C TYR A 67 21.78 4.96 -7.83
N LEU A 68 21.68 3.69 -8.22
CA LEU A 68 22.77 2.72 -8.06
C LEU A 68 24.01 3.09 -8.88
N GLY A 69 23.83 3.75 -10.03
CA GLY A 69 24.91 4.28 -10.85
C GLY A 69 25.50 5.61 -10.34
N SER A 70 24.85 6.27 -9.39
CA SER A 70 25.26 7.59 -8.89
C SER A 70 26.57 7.53 -8.11
N GLN A 71 27.29 8.66 -8.10
CA GLN A 71 28.49 8.79 -7.27
C GLN A 71 28.19 8.69 -5.77
N ASP A 72 27.00 9.12 -5.33
CA ASP A 72 26.60 9.03 -3.93
C ASP A 72 26.49 7.57 -3.47
N TYR A 73 25.89 6.70 -4.31
CA TYR A 73 25.86 5.27 -4.01
C TYR A 73 27.26 4.65 -4.00
N GLN A 74 28.14 5.03 -4.93
CA GLN A 74 29.53 4.58 -4.94
C GLN A 74 30.28 5.01 -3.68
N LYS A 75 30.05 6.23 -3.19
CA LYS A 75 30.65 6.73 -1.94
C LYS A 75 30.15 5.96 -0.73
N ILE A 76 28.85 5.70 -0.64
CA ILE A 76 28.27 4.89 0.45
C ILE A 76 28.90 3.48 0.45
N GLN A 77 28.98 2.84 -0.72
CA GLN A 77 29.58 1.51 -0.83
C GLN A 77 31.09 1.49 -0.56
N ALA A 78 31.82 2.55 -0.91
CA ALA A 78 33.23 2.70 -0.58
C ALA A 78 33.45 2.87 0.92
N LYS A 79 32.64 3.69 1.59
CA LYS A 79 32.65 3.84 3.05
C LYS A 79 32.36 2.52 3.75
N ASP A 80 31.31 1.82 3.34
CA ASP A 80 30.85 0.57 3.96
C ASP A 80 31.83 -0.60 3.77
N LYS A 81 32.37 -0.76 2.55
CA LYS A 81 33.19 -1.94 2.21
C LYS A 81 34.69 -1.76 2.41
N LEU A 82 35.17 -0.53 2.33
CA LEU A 82 36.60 -0.22 2.32
C LEU A 82 37.02 0.66 3.49
N ASP A 83 36.09 0.99 4.42
CA ASP A 83 36.28 1.98 5.49
C ASP A 83 36.92 3.29 4.95
N LEU A 84 36.61 3.63 3.68
CA LEU A 84 37.23 4.75 2.98
C LEU A 84 36.70 6.06 3.54
N GLN A 85 37.57 6.78 4.23
CA GLN A 85 37.29 8.11 4.78
C GLN A 85 37.58 9.18 3.73
N GLU A 86 36.65 10.11 3.53
CA GLU A 86 36.94 11.26 2.67
C GLU A 86 38.03 12.12 3.34
N PRO A 87 38.94 12.77 2.57
CA PRO A 87 40.07 13.51 3.13
C PRO A 87 39.68 14.74 3.99
N LYS A 88 38.39 15.07 4.10
CA LYS A 88 37.84 16.14 4.95
C LYS A 88 36.95 15.61 6.09
N GLU A 89 36.91 14.30 6.31
CA GLU A 89 36.10 13.64 7.34
C GLU A 89 36.94 13.41 8.61
N ASN A 90 36.51 13.94 9.76
CA ASN A 90 37.18 13.71 11.05
C ASN A 90 36.57 12.49 11.73
N VAL A 91 37.31 11.37 11.75
CA VAL A 91 36.92 10.17 12.50
C VAL A 91 37.51 10.23 13.90
N VAL A 92 36.65 10.29 14.90
CA VAL A 92 37.04 10.26 16.32
C VAL A 92 36.95 8.81 16.80
N ILE A 93 38.10 8.17 17.00
CA ILE A 93 38.18 6.86 17.65
C ILE A 93 38.06 7.11 19.16
N ILE A 94 36.89 6.79 19.73
CA ILE A 94 36.71 6.80 21.18
C ILE A 94 37.34 5.51 21.72
N ALA A 95 38.62 5.58 22.10
CA ALA A 95 39.20 4.55 22.96
C ALA A 95 38.49 4.66 24.32
N GLN A 96 37.67 3.66 24.67
CA GLN A 96 37.25 3.50 26.05
C GLN A 96 38.49 3.15 26.85
N ASP A 97 39.13 4.17 27.41
CA ASP A 97 40.05 3.99 28.51
C ASP A 97 39.29 3.22 29.58
N SER A 98 39.71 1.97 29.80
CA SER A 98 39.13 1.03 30.76
C SER A 98 39.14 1.56 32.20
N THR A 99 39.82 2.68 32.44
CA THR A 99 39.82 3.46 33.67
C THR A 99 38.54 4.29 33.87
N PHE A 100 37.89 4.79 32.81
CA PHE A 100 36.66 5.58 32.95
C PHE A 100 35.45 4.71 33.34
N LEU A 101 35.33 3.52 32.74
CA LEU A 101 34.27 2.55 33.08
C LEU A 101 34.39 1.98 34.50
N ALA A 102 35.62 1.92 35.04
CA ALA A 102 35.86 1.46 36.41
C ALA A 102 35.45 2.50 37.47
N GLN A 103 35.45 3.78 37.11
CA GLN A 103 35.11 4.88 38.01
C GLN A 103 33.58 5.05 38.13
N GLU A 104 32.86 4.90 37.01
CA GLU A 104 31.39 4.94 36.98
C GLU A 104 30.74 3.77 37.75
N LYS A 105 31.35 2.56 37.71
CA LYS A 105 30.90 1.43 38.53
C LYS A 105 31.08 1.66 40.03
N LYS A 106 32.20 2.27 40.46
CA LYS A 106 32.48 2.53 41.88
C LYS A 106 31.59 3.63 42.48
N GLU A 107 31.18 4.60 41.67
CA GLU A 107 30.27 5.67 42.11
C GLU A 107 28.82 5.16 42.22
N THR A 108 28.40 4.29 41.29
CA THR A 108 27.07 3.65 41.31
C THR A 108 26.89 2.68 42.48
N GLU A 109 27.95 1.96 42.88
CA GLU A 109 27.91 1.06 44.05
C GLU A 109 27.87 1.82 45.38
N ARG A 110 28.53 2.98 45.48
CA ARG A 110 28.51 3.83 46.69
C ARG A 110 27.18 4.55 46.91
N LEU A 111 26.50 4.95 45.83
CA LEU A 111 25.16 5.56 45.91
C LEU A 111 24.06 4.57 46.30
N ASN A 112 24.24 3.27 46.00
CA ASN A 112 23.25 2.24 46.32
C ASN A 112 23.29 1.77 47.78
N SER A 113 24.44 1.85 48.45
CA SER A 113 24.57 1.40 49.85
C SER A 113 24.12 2.41 50.91
N GLN A 114 23.76 3.64 50.52
CA GLN A 114 23.34 4.70 51.45
C GLN A 114 21.86 5.14 51.30
N LYS A 115 21.07 4.44 50.49
CA LYS A 115 19.63 4.71 50.32
C LYS A 115 18.74 3.58 50.84
N VAL A 116 18.99 3.16 52.08
CA VAL A 116 18.07 2.31 52.87
C VAL A 116 17.77 3.07 54.15
N GLU A 117 16.95 4.12 54.04
CA GLU A 117 16.11 4.71 55.12
C GLU A 117 15.51 6.05 54.63
N SER A 118 14.44 5.98 53.85
CA SER A 118 13.34 6.95 53.94
C SER A 118 12.10 6.39 53.26
N SER A 119 11.07 6.13 54.06
CA SER A 119 9.71 5.82 53.61
C SER A 119 9.16 6.94 52.73
N GLY A 120 8.74 6.57 51.52
CA GLY A 120 7.99 7.42 50.60
C GLY A 120 7.52 6.52 49.46
N GLU A 121 6.21 6.30 49.37
CA GLU A 121 5.56 5.37 48.45
C GLU A 121 6.18 5.39 47.06
N LYS A 122 6.63 4.21 46.59
CA LYS A 122 7.02 4.03 45.19
C LYS A 122 5.77 4.18 44.34
N LYS A 123 5.44 5.40 43.93
CA LYS A 123 4.49 5.59 42.83
C LYS A 123 5.07 4.89 41.60
N GLU A 124 4.34 3.86 41.19
CA GLU A 124 4.66 3.06 40.02
C GLU A 124 4.80 3.94 38.78
N ASN A 125 5.72 3.58 37.89
CA ASN A 125 6.10 4.47 36.78
C ASN A 125 4.90 4.87 35.92
N TYR A 126 3.92 3.98 35.71
CA TYR A 126 2.73 4.29 34.92
C TYR A 126 1.91 5.49 35.46
N LEU A 127 1.91 5.72 36.78
CA LEU A 127 1.24 6.89 37.37
C LEU A 127 1.91 8.20 36.97
N LYS A 128 3.24 8.20 36.79
CA LYS A 128 3.99 9.38 36.35
C LYS A 128 3.68 9.73 34.90
N TRP A 129 3.57 8.72 34.03
CA TRP A 129 3.20 8.92 32.63
C TRP A 129 1.78 9.48 32.53
N TRP A 130 0.84 8.95 33.30
CA TRP A 130 -0.53 9.44 33.27
C TRP A 130 -0.65 10.92 33.63
N GLU A 131 0.02 11.37 34.69
CA GLU A 131 0.02 12.77 35.10
C GLU A 131 0.63 13.71 34.04
N TYR A 132 1.67 13.27 33.34
CA TYR A 132 2.30 14.09 32.29
C TYR A 132 1.46 14.23 31.02
N PHE A 133 0.70 13.19 30.65
CA PHE A 133 0.00 13.16 29.36
C PHE A 133 -1.48 13.56 29.42
N ILE A 134 -2.12 13.44 30.58
CA ILE A 134 -3.59 13.58 30.71
C ILE A 134 -3.98 14.79 31.59
N ASN A 135 -3.09 15.30 32.43
CA ASN A 135 -3.33 16.48 33.26
C ASN A 135 -2.58 17.70 32.72
#